data_AF-A0A1F1GJ44-F1
#
_entry.id   AF-A0A1F1GJ44-F1
#
_cell.length_a   1.000
_cell.length_b   1.000
_cell.length_c   1.000
_cell.angle_alpha   90.00
_cell.angle_beta   90.00
_cell.angle_gamma   90.00
#
_symmetry.space_group_name_H-M   'P 1'
#
loop_
_entity.id
_entity.type
_entity.pdbx_description
1 polymer ?
#
loop_
_entity_poly.entity_id
_entity_poly.type
_entity_poly.pdbx_seq_one_letter_code
_entity_poly.pdbx_strand_id
1 'polypeptide(L)'
;MNALYFAAHDVALLAQGAQSGPVGPEFGKASPIGLLILALMGVAVLFAGWNFHRRYSRFRRRTMFAEDHGIDPFDDEAVDAAMKEAGILDTSKKSIF
;
A
#
# COMPACT_ATOMS: atom_id res chain seq x y z
N MET A 1 -3.32 -47.56 7.43
CA MET A 1 -4.14 -46.65 8.28
C MET A 1 -3.33 -45.85 9.31
N ASN A 2 -1.98 -45.90 9.32
CA ASN A 2 -1.17 -45.17 10.31
C ASN A 2 -0.78 -43.73 9.88
N ALA A 3 -0.53 -43.47 8.59
CA ALA A 3 -0.05 -42.17 8.14
C ALA A 3 -1.06 -41.02 8.38
N LEU A 4 -2.35 -41.29 8.18
CA LEU A 4 -3.42 -40.31 8.42
C LEU A 4 -3.58 -39.97 9.91
N TYR A 5 -3.35 -40.96 10.78
CA TYR A 5 -3.43 -40.80 12.23
C TYR A 5 -2.25 -39.95 12.74
N PHE A 6 -1.03 -40.21 12.28
CA PHE A 6 0.14 -39.39 12.61
C PHE A 6 -0.02 -37.95 12.12
N ALA A 7 -0.42 -37.74 10.87
CA ALA A 7 -0.64 -36.39 10.35
C ALA A 7 -1.73 -35.62 11.13
N ALA A 8 -2.81 -36.29 11.53
CA ALA A 8 -3.84 -35.67 12.36
C ALA A 8 -3.32 -35.35 13.78
N HIS A 9 -2.47 -36.21 14.35
CA HIS A 9 -1.86 -36.00 15.66
C HIS A 9 -0.85 -34.83 15.63
N ASP A 10 -0.03 -34.75 14.59
CA ASP A 10 0.93 -33.66 14.39
C ASP A 10 0.22 -32.32 14.22
N VAL A 11 -0.85 -32.27 13.42
CA VAL A 11 -1.68 -31.07 13.25
C VAL A 11 -2.34 -30.65 14.57
N ALA A 12 -2.83 -31.61 15.37
CA ALA A 12 -3.40 -31.32 16.68
C ALA A 12 -2.37 -30.74 17.65
N LEU A 13 -1.15 -31.28 17.68
CA LEU A 13 -0.06 -30.79 18.52
C LEU A 13 0.41 -29.39 18.11
N LEU A 14 0.51 -29.10 16.81
CA LEU A 14 0.82 -27.77 16.28
C LEU A 14 -0.27 -26.75 16.63
N ALA A 15 -1.54 -27.14 16.61
CA ALA A 15 -2.66 -26.26 16.92
C ALA A 15 -2.83 -25.97 18.43
N GLN A 16 -2.45 -26.92 19.30
CA GLN A 16 -2.56 -26.78 20.76
C GLN A 16 -1.56 -25.78 21.36
N GLY A 17 -0.46 -25.47 20.66
CA GLY A 17 0.53 -24.48 21.11
C GLY A 17 0.00 -23.04 21.20
N ALA A 18 -1.15 -22.74 20.59
CA ALA A 18 -1.75 -21.40 20.59
C ALA A 18 -2.70 -21.13 21.78
N GLN A 19 -3.01 -22.14 22.60
CA GLN A 19 -4.11 -22.06 23.57
C GLN A 19 -3.70 -21.56 24.97
N SER A 20 -2.42 -21.36 25.23
CA SER A 20 -1.87 -20.88 26.52
C SER A 20 -1.65 -19.36 26.59
N GLY A 21 -2.05 -18.61 25.55
CA GLY A 21 -1.99 -17.15 25.55
C GLY A 21 -3.21 -16.51 26.25
N PRO A 22 -3.06 -15.34 26.89
CA PRO A 22 -4.17 -14.67 27.57
C PRO A 22 -5.24 -14.22 26.58
N VAL A 23 -6.33 -14.99 26.48
CA VAL A 23 -7.52 -14.69 25.67
C VAL A 23 -8.42 -13.65 26.35
N GLY A 24 -8.86 -12.63 25.60
CA GLY A 24 -9.72 -11.54 26.09
C GLY A 24 -9.06 -10.16 26.09
N PRO A 25 -9.57 -9.16 26.86
CA PRO A 25 -9.07 -7.78 26.88
C PRO A 25 -7.58 -7.63 27.22
N GLU A 26 -6.97 -8.68 27.79
CA GLU A 26 -5.56 -8.73 28.16
C GLU A 26 -4.64 -9.09 26.99
N PHE A 27 -5.17 -9.60 25.86
CA PHE A 27 -4.38 -10.06 24.71
C PHE A 27 -3.52 -8.92 24.11
N GLY A 28 -4.09 -7.71 24.04
CA GLY A 28 -3.36 -6.52 23.58
C GLY A 28 -2.28 -6.05 24.56
N LYS A 29 -2.47 -6.26 25.87
CA LYS A 29 -1.49 -5.87 26.90
C LYS A 29 -0.36 -6.90 27.03
N ALA A 30 -0.64 -8.16 26.74
CA ALA A 30 0.28 -9.28 26.91
C ALA A 30 1.31 -9.44 25.78
N SER A 31 1.06 -8.88 24.58
CA SER A 31 2.02 -8.90 23.47
C SER A 31 2.34 -7.48 22.97
N PRO A 32 3.20 -6.73 23.69
CA PRO A 32 3.61 -5.38 23.30
C PRO A 32 4.20 -5.31 21.89
N ILE A 33 4.91 -6.37 21.48
CA ILE A 33 5.57 -6.46 20.18
C ILE A 33 4.55 -6.64 19.04
N GLY A 34 3.52 -7.46 19.25
CA GLY A 34 2.47 -7.68 18.25
C GLY A 34 1.70 -6.40 17.93
N LEU A 35 1.36 -5.61 18.96
CA LEU A 35 0.72 -4.30 18.77
C LEU A 35 1.63 -3.31 18.03
N LEU A 36 2.93 -3.29 18.34
CA LEU A 36 3.89 -2.44 17.64
C LEU A 36 3.97 -2.79 16.15
N ILE A 37 4.03 -4.09 15.81
CA ILE A 37 4.04 -4.54 14.42
C ILE A 37 2.75 -4.12 13.71
N LEU A 38 1.60 -4.31 14.36
CA LEU A 38 0.31 -3.92 13.80
C LEU A 38 0.22 -2.40 13.55
N ALA A 39 0.71 -1.60 14.50
CA ALA A 39 0.77 -0.15 14.37
C ALA A 39 1.69 0.28 13.21
N LEU A 40 2.89 -0.30 13.10
CA LEU A 40 3.81 -0.02 12.00
C LEU A 40 3.22 -0.42 10.65
N MET A 41 2.51 -1.56 10.58
CA MET A 41 1.82 -1.99 9.37
C MET A 41 0.70 -1.01 9.00
N GLY A 42 -0.07 -0.53 9.98
CA GLY A 42 -1.07 0.51 9.76
C GLY A 42 -0.46 1.80 9.20
N VAL A 43 0.65 2.26 9.78
CA VAL A 43 1.40 3.42 9.28
C VAL A 43 1.91 3.19 7.85
N ALA A 44 2.45 2.00 7.56
CA ALA A 44 2.95 1.66 6.23
C ALA A 44 1.83 1.67 5.17
N VAL A 45 0.64 1.13 5.49
CA VAL A 45 -0.51 1.15 4.59
C VAL A 45 -1.00 2.57 4.34
N LEU A 46 -1.11 3.38 5.39
CA LEU A 46 -1.48 4.80 5.25
C LEU A 46 -0.45 5.58 4.43
N PHE A 47 0.84 5.34 4.66
CA PHE A 47 1.92 5.96 3.91
C PHE A 47 1.91 5.54 2.44
N ALA A 48 1.67 4.26 2.16
CA ALA A 48 1.51 3.77 0.80
C ALA A 48 0.32 4.45 0.11
N GLY A 49 -0.86 4.48 0.75
CA GLY A 49 -2.05 5.15 0.24
C GLY A 49 -1.84 6.66 0.00
N TRP A 50 -1.19 7.35 0.93
CA TRP A 50 -0.80 8.75 0.77
C TRP A 50 0.13 8.94 -0.41
N ASN A 51 1.16 8.10 -0.55
CA ASN A 51 2.15 8.26 -1.62
C ASN A 51 1.51 8.00 -2.99
N PHE A 52 0.66 6.97 -3.10
CA PHE A 52 -0.14 6.75 -4.30
C PHE A 52 -1.03 7.95 -4.62
N HIS A 53 -1.74 8.50 -3.64
CA HIS A 53 -2.59 9.68 -3.84
C HIS A 53 -1.77 10.90 -4.29
N ARG A 54 -0.64 11.16 -3.64
CA ARG A 54 0.27 12.27 -3.97
C ARG A 54 0.79 12.16 -5.40
N ARG A 55 1.22 10.96 -5.82
CA ARG A 55 1.72 10.72 -7.18
C ARG A 55 0.60 10.81 -8.22
N TYR A 56 -0.56 10.22 -7.93
CA TYR A 56 -1.71 10.21 -8.83
C TYR A 56 -2.25 11.62 -9.11
N SER A 57 -2.18 12.53 -8.14
CA SER A 57 -2.62 13.93 -8.31
C SER A 57 -1.91 14.65 -9.47
N ARG A 58 -0.62 14.38 -9.71
CA ARG A 58 0.12 14.96 -10.84
C ARG A 58 -0.27 14.35 -12.17
N PHE A 59 -0.40 13.02 -12.23
CA PHE A 59 -0.85 12.33 -13.43
C PHE A 59 -2.24 12.80 -13.85
N ARG A 60 -3.18 12.93 -12.92
CA ARG A 60 -4.54 13.38 -13.22
C ARG A 60 -4.58 14.76 -13.87
N ARG A 61 -3.74 15.71 -13.43
CA ARG A 61 -3.65 17.05 -14.05
C ARG A 61 -3.18 16.99 -15.51
N ARG A 62 -2.18 16.16 -15.79
CA ARG A 62 -1.66 15.94 -17.15
C ARG A 62 -2.68 15.23 -18.04
N THR A 63 -3.35 14.21 -17.51
CA THR A 63 -4.40 13.47 -18.22
C THR A 63 -5.57 14.38 -18.59
N MET A 64 -6.07 15.21 -17.66
CA MET A 64 -7.16 16.16 -17.97
C MET A 64 -6.77 17.15 -19.06
N PHE A 65 -5.54 17.68 -19.02
CA PHE A 65 -5.05 18.58 -20.05
C PHE A 65 -4.91 17.90 -21.42
N ALA A 66 -4.42 16.66 -21.44
CA ALA A 66 -4.28 15.85 -22.65
C ALA A 66 -5.64 15.51 -23.28
N GLU A 67 -6.63 15.15 -22.45
CA GLU A 67 -8.02 14.93 -22.88
C GLU A 67 -8.64 16.19 -23.51
N ASP A 68 -8.44 17.36 -22.90
CA ASP A 68 -8.96 18.64 -23.41
C ASP A 68 -8.32 19.05 -24.75
N HIS A 69 -7.07 18.67 -25.00
CA HIS A 69 -6.33 19.01 -26.22
C HIS A 69 -6.28 17.88 -27.26
N GLY A 70 -6.88 16.71 -26.97
CA GLY A 70 -6.88 15.55 -27.86
C GLY A 70 -5.51 14.88 -28.03
N ILE A 71 -4.61 15.03 -27.06
CA ILE A 71 -3.25 14.49 -27.05
C ILE A 71 -3.24 13.14 -26.30
N ASP A 72 -2.37 12.20 -26.69
CA ASP A 72 -2.18 10.95 -25.93
C ASP A 72 -1.70 11.28 -24.49
N PRO A 73 -2.43 10.90 -23.43
CA PRO A 73 -2.04 11.16 -22.04
C PRO A 73 -0.72 10.51 -21.61
N PHE A 74 -0.23 9.53 -22.36
CA PHE A 74 1.03 8.82 -22.08
C PHE A 74 2.23 9.37 -22.84
N ASP A 75 2.01 10.27 -23.81
CA ASP A 75 3.09 10.98 -24.51
C ASP A 75 3.53 12.20 -23.70
N ASP A 76 4.42 11.94 -22.72
CA ASP A 76 4.94 12.94 -21.79
C ASP A 76 5.55 14.16 -22.53
N GLU A 77 6.17 13.97 -23.70
CA GLU A 77 6.82 15.06 -24.46
C GLU A 77 5.78 15.96 -25.15
N ALA A 78 4.78 15.37 -25.79
CA ALA A 78 3.70 16.12 -26.44
C ALA A 78 2.85 16.88 -25.42
N VAL A 79 2.54 16.26 -24.29
CA VAL A 79 1.77 16.91 -23.21
C VAL A 79 2.58 18.03 -22.56
N ASP A 80 3.87 17.84 -22.27
CA ASP A 80 4.70 18.89 -21.69
C ASP A 80 4.94 20.05 -22.66
N ALA A 81 5.04 19.80 -23.98
CA ALA A 81 5.12 20.84 -25.01
C ALA A 81 3.83 21.67 -25.10
N ALA A 82 2.67 21.02 -25.16
CA ALA A 82 1.38 21.71 -25.19
C ALA A 82 1.08 22.47 -23.89
N MET A 83 1.44 21.89 -22.73
CA MET A 83 1.34 22.60 -21.44
C MET A 83 2.28 23.81 -21.35
N LYS A 84 3.44 23.77 -22.02
CA LYS A 84 4.39 24.88 -22.11
C LYS A 84 3.85 26.02 -22.97
N GLU A 85 3.27 25.69 -24.13
CA GLU A 85 2.60 26.65 -25.01
C GLU A 85 1.42 27.33 -24.32
N ALA A 86 0.65 26.58 -23.53
CA ALA A 86 -0.43 27.11 -22.71
C ALA A 86 0.05 27.92 -21.48
N GLY A 87 1.34 27.90 -21.16
CA GLY A 87 1.91 28.59 -19.98
C GLY A 87 1.55 27.95 -18.64
N ILE A 88 1.00 26.74 -18.63
CA ILE A 88 0.52 26.02 -17.43
C ILE A 88 1.53 24.97 -16.95
N LEU A 89 2.65 24.79 -17.69
CA LEU A 89 3.65 23.77 -17.37
C LEU A 89 4.24 23.94 -15.97
N ASP A 90 3.98 22.96 -15.11
CA ASP A 90 4.57 22.86 -13.77
C ASP A 90 6.04 22.43 -13.91
N THR A 91 6.96 23.40 -13.82
CA THR A 91 8.41 23.18 -13.81
C THR A 91 8.97 22.76 -12.44
N SER A 92 8.10 22.51 -11.44
CA SER A 92 8.56 22.07 -10.13
C SER A 92 9.32 20.74 -10.23
N LYS A 93 10.48 20.67 -9.58
CA LYS A 93 11.35 19.49 -9.56
C LYS A 93 10.52 18.22 -9.36
N LYS A 94 10.73 17.23 -10.24
CA LYS A 94 10.18 15.88 -10.10
C LYS A 94 10.74 15.33 -8.78
N SER A 95 9.88 15.24 -7.76
CA SER A 95 10.20 14.59 -6.48
C SER A 95 10.70 13.17 -6.78
N ILE A 96 11.90 12.84 -6.31
CA ILE A 96 12.49 11.49 -6.39
C ILE A 96 11.82 10.50 -5.43
N PHE A 97 10.90 10.97 -4.59
CA PHE A 97 10.07 10.17 -3.68
C PHE A 97 8.65 10.05 -4.20
#